data_AF-D0I2S4-F1
#
_entry.id   AF-D0I2S4-F1
#
_cell.length_a   1.000
_cell.length_b   1.000
_cell.length_c   1.000
_cell.angle_alpha   90.00
_cell.angle_beta   90.00
_cell.angle_gamma   90.00
#
_symmetry.space_group_name_H-M   'P 1'
#
loop_
_entity.id
_entity.type
_entity.pdbx_description
1 polymer ?
#
loop_
_entity_poly.entity_id
_entity_poly.type
_entity_poly.pdbx_seq_one_letter_code
_entity_poly.pdbx_strand_id
1 'polypeptide(L)'
;MRWFSHTLIAGAMCAVISPPHVAACIAGATAPDWMEWVVKVTGKRIKHRGPTHIFTHWLIFALAATFVWDWHGLLAAFAWGGVSHIVTDAMTVSGVPFSPYSDRRFHLFGGRFRTGDPIEYAIAGAVVIACIGLSHLTGSEGFAPFFYDWGGMYDRGLIDGLEWKANRFRLI
;
A
#
# COMPACT_ATOMS: atom_id res chain seq x y z
N MET A 1 7.03 -2.92 -10.44
CA MET A 1 5.95 -2.23 -11.17
C MET A 1 6.38 -0.78 -11.28
N ARG A 2 5.56 0.11 -11.84
CA ARG A 2 5.81 1.56 -11.73
C ARG A 2 5.40 2.05 -10.35
N TRP A 3 6.03 3.13 -9.89
CA TRP A 3 5.71 3.78 -8.62
C TRP A 3 4.23 4.10 -8.46
N PHE A 4 3.57 4.48 -9.56
CA PHE A 4 2.15 4.73 -9.60
C PHE A 4 1.33 3.52 -9.10
N SER A 5 1.60 2.33 -9.65
CA SER A 5 0.90 1.10 -9.28
C SER A 5 1.22 0.67 -7.85
N HIS A 6 2.48 0.79 -7.42
CA HIS A 6 2.87 0.54 -6.03
C HIS A 6 2.11 1.46 -5.05
N THR A 7 2.03 2.74 -5.38
CA THR A 7 1.32 3.77 -4.59
C THR A 7 -0.17 3.48 -4.50
N LEU A 8 -0.81 3.15 -5.62
CA LEU A 8 -2.24 2.82 -5.65
C LEU A 8 -2.56 1.57 -4.82
N ILE A 9 -1.80 0.49 -5.01
CA ILE A 9 -2.02 -0.78 -4.32
C ILE A 9 -1.83 -0.60 -2.81
N ALA A 10 -0.69 -0.03 -2.39
CA ALA A 10 -0.40 0.19 -0.97
C ALA A 10 -1.36 1.19 -0.32
N GLY A 11 -1.65 2.30 -1.01
CA GLY A 11 -2.59 3.32 -0.53
C GLY A 11 -4.00 2.78 -0.36
N ALA A 12 -4.52 2.02 -1.33
CA ALA A 12 -5.85 1.43 -1.25
C ALA A 12 -5.96 0.39 -0.12
N MET A 13 -4.99 -0.51 0.01
CA MET A 13 -4.97 -1.48 1.11
C MET A 13 -4.89 -0.78 2.47
N CYS A 14 -4.04 0.25 2.58
CA CYS A 14 -3.90 1.02 3.82
C CYS A 14 -5.17 1.80 4.16
N ALA A 15 -5.86 2.36 3.16
CA ALA A 15 -7.07 3.13 3.38
C ALA A 15 -8.20 2.29 3.99
N VAL A 16 -8.27 0.99 3.67
CA VAL A 16 -9.27 0.08 4.26
C VAL A 16 -8.98 -0.18 5.74
N ILE A 17 -7.71 -0.32 6.11
CA ILE A 17 -7.30 -0.72 7.46
C ILE A 17 -7.15 0.51 8.37
N SER A 18 -6.51 1.56 7.86
CA SER A 18 -6.19 2.75 8.62
C SER A 18 -5.96 3.97 7.71
N PRO A 19 -7.04 4.70 7.34
CA PRO A 19 -6.96 5.89 6.49
C PRO A 19 -5.91 6.94 6.90
N PRO A 20 -5.71 7.26 8.20
CA PRO A 20 -4.74 8.28 8.60
C PRO A 20 -3.29 7.98 8.22
N HIS A 21 -2.95 6.70 7.98
CA HIS A 21 -1.57 6.26 7.75
C HIS A 21 -1.23 6.07 6.27
N VAL A 22 -2.15 6.38 5.35
CA VAL A 22 -1.97 6.19 3.90
C VAL A 22 -0.69 6.87 3.40
N ALA A 23 -0.39 8.09 3.86
CA ALA A 23 0.82 8.80 3.46
C ALA A 23 2.11 8.07 3.87
N ALA A 24 2.15 7.53 5.09
CA ALA A 24 3.28 6.75 5.58
C ALA A 24 3.42 5.43 4.80
N CYS A 25 2.30 4.77 4.50
CA CYS A 25 2.29 3.55 3.71
C CYS A 25 2.78 3.77 2.27
N ILE A 26 2.35 4.85 1.62
CA ILE A 26 2.83 5.22 0.27
C ILE A 26 4.34 5.54 0.28
N ALA A 27 4.81 6.25 1.30
CA ALA A 27 6.24 6.52 1.48
C ALA A 27 7.04 5.22 1.59
N GLY A 28 6.50 4.24 2.34
CA GLY A 28 7.06 2.89 2.44
C GLY A 28 7.03 2.11 1.13
N ALA A 29 5.92 2.19 0.39
CA ALA A 29 5.72 1.52 -0.89
C ALA A 29 6.59 2.06 -2.02
N THR A 30 7.30 3.17 -1.83
CA THR A 30 8.29 3.69 -2.78
C THR A 30 9.71 3.61 -2.23
N ALA A 31 9.87 3.27 -0.94
CA ALA A 31 11.15 3.23 -0.24
C ALA A 31 12.19 2.29 -0.84
N PRO A 32 11.88 1.06 -1.26
CA PRO A 32 12.86 0.18 -1.86
C PRO A 32 13.63 0.82 -3.02
N ASP A 33 12.99 1.69 -3.81
CA ASP A 33 13.57 2.32 -4.99
C ASP A 33 14.38 3.57 -4.65
N TRP A 34 13.81 4.52 -3.88
CA TRP A 34 14.56 5.74 -3.56
C TRP A 34 15.69 5.48 -2.56
N MET A 35 15.61 4.42 -1.73
CA MET A 35 16.73 3.98 -0.90
C MET A 35 17.95 3.61 -1.76
N GLU A 36 17.76 3.13 -2.99
CA GLU A 36 18.87 2.89 -3.91
C GLU A 36 19.56 4.18 -4.33
N TRP A 37 18.80 5.25 -4.52
CA TRP A 37 19.36 6.57 -4.84
C TRP A 37 20.13 7.13 -3.64
N VAL A 38 19.62 6.98 -2.43
CA VAL A 38 20.32 7.38 -1.21
C VAL A 38 21.67 6.65 -1.09
N VAL A 39 21.72 5.34 -1.33
CA VAL A 39 22.98 4.58 -1.33
C VAL A 39 23.92 5.03 -2.47
N LYS A 40 23.38 5.38 -3.64
CA LYS A 40 24.19 5.92 -4.75
C LYS A 40 24.83 7.26 -4.39
N VAL A 41 24.15 8.11 -3.60
CA VAL A 41 24.72 9.38 -3.11
C VAL A 41 25.95 9.14 -2.22
N THR A 42 26.03 8.00 -1.51
CA THR A 42 27.23 7.64 -0.72
C THR A 42 28.37 7.07 -1.57
N GLY A 43 28.32 7.18 -2.91
CA GLY A 43 29.32 6.67 -3.84
C GLY A 43 29.25 5.16 -4.10
N LYS A 44 28.29 4.43 -3.51
CA LYS A 44 28.14 2.99 -3.69
C LYS A 44 27.14 2.69 -4.80
N ARG A 45 27.54 1.91 -5.80
CA ARG A 45 26.63 1.43 -6.85
C ARG A 45 25.95 0.14 -6.39
N ILE A 46 24.65 0.20 -6.16
CA ILE A 46 23.83 -1.01 -5.94
C ILE A 46 22.95 -1.29 -7.16
N LYS A 47 22.78 -2.57 -7.44
CA LYS A 47 21.90 -3.06 -8.50
C LYS A 47 20.45 -2.86 -8.09
N HIS A 48 19.62 -2.40 -9.03
CA HIS A 48 18.18 -2.31 -8.81
C HIS A 48 17.59 -3.69 -8.49
N ARG A 49 16.67 -3.74 -7.53
CA ARG A 49 16.12 -5.00 -6.97
C ARG A 49 17.20 -5.90 -6.37
N GLY A 50 18.12 -5.26 -5.69
CA GLY A 50 19.21 -5.88 -4.94
C GLY A 50 18.96 -5.81 -3.44
N PRO A 51 19.90 -5.24 -2.65
CA PRO A 51 19.80 -5.21 -1.19
C PRO A 51 18.55 -4.52 -0.63
N THR A 52 18.05 -3.48 -1.28
CA THR A 52 16.87 -2.73 -0.83
C THR A 52 15.55 -3.47 -1.07
N HIS A 53 15.58 -4.55 -1.86
CA HIS A 53 14.38 -5.30 -2.27
C HIS A 53 14.29 -6.70 -1.67
N ILE A 54 15.05 -6.99 -0.62
CA ILE A 54 15.03 -8.31 0.01
C ILE A 54 13.73 -8.48 0.79
N PHE A 55 12.91 -9.45 0.39
CA PHE A 55 11.58 -9.68 0.97
C PHE A 55 11.63 -9.91 2.49
N THR A 56 12.53 -10.77 2.97
CA THR A 56 12.60 -11.06 4.41
C THR A 56 12.96 -9.84 5.26
N HIS A 57 13.73 -8.87 4.73
CA HIS A 57 14.06 -7.67 5.49
C HIS A 57 12.82 -6.82 5.73
N TRP A 58 12.04 -6.58 4.68
CA TRP A 58 10.80 -5.83 4.77
C TRP A 58 9.75 -6.55 5.61
N LEU A 59 9.65 -7.88 5.48
CA LEU A 59 8.72 -8.66 6.29
C LEU A 59 9.10 -8.64 7.77
N ILE A 60 10.37 -8.86 8.12
CA ILE A 60 10.85 -8.79 9.50
C ILE A 60 10.64 -7.38 10.06
N PHE A 61 10.93 -6.35 9.26
CA PHE A 61 10.70 -4.97 9.67
C PHE A 61 9.20 -4.69 9.91
N ALA A 62 8.31 -5.16 9.05
CA ALA A 62 6.86 -5.01 9.23
C ALA A 62 6.36 -5.75 10.47
N LEU A 63 6.84 -6.97 10.72
CA LEU A 63 6.50 -7.73 11.92
C LEU A 63 7.04 -7.05 13.19
N ALA A 64 8.29 -6.59 13.18
CA ALA A 64 8.88 -5.87 14.31
C ALA A 64 8.15 -4.56 14.58
N ALA A 65 7.82 -3.79 13.53
CA ALA A 65 7.03 -2.58 13.66
C ALA A 65 5.63 -2.87 14.21
N THR A 66 4.99 -3.97 13.80
CA THR A 66 3.64 -4.33 14.27
C THR A 66 3.63 -4.83 15.72
N PHE A 67 4.62 -5.62 16.14
CA PHE A 67 4.57 -6.36 17.41
C PHE A 67 5.55 -5.90 18.49
N VAL A 68 6.59 -5.13 18.14
CA VAL A 68 7.64 -4.71 19.07
C VAL A 68 7.57 -3.22 19.36
N TRP A 69 7.57 -2.39 18.32
CA TRP A 69 7.54 -0.94 18.48
C TRP A 69 6.93 -0.25 17.27
N ASP A 70 5.91 0.57 17.51
CA ASP A 70 5.27 1.41 16.51
C ASP A 70 5.01 2.80 17.08
N TRP A 71 5.46 3.83 16.37
CA TRP A 71 5.11 5.21 16.73
C TRP A 71 3.79 5.58 16.06
N HIS A 72 2.69 5.47 16.81
CA HIS A 72 1.34 5.83 16.36
C HIS A 72 0.95 5.20 15.02
N GLY A 73 1.24 3.91 14.76
CA GLY A 73 0.84 3.28 13.48
C GLY A 73 1.73 3.60 12.28
N LEU A 74 2.61 4.60 12.37
CA LEU A 74 3.37 5.12 11.23
C LEU A 74 4.45 4.15 10.77
N LEU A 75 5.13 3.48 11.70
CA LEU A 75 6.23 2.59 11.37
C LEU A 75 5.67 1.31 10.73
N ALA A 76 4.59 0.76 11.30
CA ALA A 76 3.94 -0.40 10.72
C ALA A 76 3.38 -0.08 9.33
N ALA A 77 2.70 1.06 9.15
CA ALA A 77 2.17 1.47 7.85
C ALA A 77 3.29 1.61 6.81
N PHE A 78 4.39 2.28 7.14
CA PHE A 78 5.56 2.40 6.27
C PHE A 78 6.15 1.03 5.92
N ALA A 79 6.34 0.15 6.91
CA ALA A 79 6.92 -1.16 6.67
C ALA A 79 6.04 -2.06 5.80
N TRP A 80 4.72 -2.08 6.03
CA TRP A 80 3.76 -2.81 5.22
C TRP A 80 3.62 -2.25 3.79
N GLY A 81 3.78 -0.93 3.62
CA GLY A 81 3.94 -0.31 2.32
C GLY A 81 5.15 -0.90 1.56
N GLY A 82 6.30 -0.99 2.21
CA GLY A 82 7.49 -1.61 1.61
C GLY A 82 7.29 -3.08 1.29
N VAL A 83 6.62 -3.86 2.16
CA VAL A 83 6.24 -5.25 1.85
C VAL A 83 5.37 -5.32 0.59
N SER A 84 4.38 -4.44 0.45
CA SER A 84 3.54 -4.35 -0.75
C SER A 84 4.37 -4.11 -2.02
N HIS A 85 5.37 -3.22 -1.96
CA HIS A 85 6.31 -3.01 -3.08
C HIS A 85 7.04 -4.29 -3.46
N ILE A 86 7.61 -5.01 -2.48
CA ILE A 86 8.37 -6.23 -2.77
C ILE A 86 7.47 -7.32 -3.37
N VAL A 87 6.25 -7.49 -2.83
CA VAL A 87 5.27 -8.45 -3.33
C VAL A 87 4.90 -8.14 -4.78
N THR A 88 4.60 -6.88 -5.09
CA THR A 88 4.22 -6.46 -6.44
C THR A 88 5.39 -6.57 -7.43
N ASP A 89 6.62 -6.30 -6.99
CA ASP A 89 7.82 -6.54 -7.80
C ASP A 89 8.11 -8.02 -8.03
N ALA A 90 7.81 -8.88 -7.06
CA ALA A 90 7.91 -10.34 -7.23
C ALA A 90 6.98 -10.85 -8.34
N MET A 91 5.85 -10.18 -8.62
CA MET A 91 4.95 -10.59 -9.71
C MET A 91 5.58 -10.38 -11.11
N THR A 92 6.65 -9.60 -11.20
CA THR A 92 7.28 -9.24 -12.48
C THR A 92 8.39 -10.22 -12.90
N VAL A 93 8.76 -10.15 -14.18
CA VAL A 93 9.80 -11.04 -14.78
C VAL A 93 11.17 -10.88 -14.15
N SER A 94 11.50 -9.74 -13.55
CA SER A 94 12.81 -9.60 -12.88
C SER A 94 12.82 -10.15 -11.46
N GLY A 95 11.65 -10.29 -10.84
CA GLY A 95 11.49 -10.77 -9.46
C GLY A 95 12.28 -9.96 -8.43
N VAL A 96 12.42 -10.53 -7.24
CA VAL A 96 13.12 -9.94 -6.08
C VAL A 96 13.92 -11.01 -5.34
N PRO A 97 14.97 -10.68 -4.58
CA PRO A 97 15.62 -11.66 -3.71
C PRO A 97 14.69 -11.99 -2.52
N PHE A 98 14.51 -13.27 -2.21
CA PHE A 98 13.70 -13.67 -1.05
C PHE A 98 14.43 -13.32 0.27
N SER A 99 15.69 -13.74 0.38
CA SER A 99 16.57 -13.55 1.55
C SER A 99 17.94 -13.03 1.09
N PRO A 100 18.79 -12.46 1.98
CA PRO A 100 20.07 -11.88 1.58
C PRO A 100 21.04 -12.84 0.88
N TYR A 101 20.89 -14.15 1.13
CA TYR A 101 21.74 -15.20 0.54
C TYR A 101 21.04 -15.98 -0.57
N SER A 102 19.93 -15.45 -1.11
CA SER A 102 19.18 -16.13 -2.14
C SER A 102 19.82 -15.94 -3.51
N ASP A 103 20.33 -17.02 -4.10
CA ASP A 103 20.87 -17.01 -5.47
C ASP A 103 19.77 -16.97 -6.54
N ARG A 104 18.54 -17.35 -6.18
CA ARG A 104 17.38 -17.37 -7.08
C ARG A 104 16.44 -16.21 -6.78
N ARG A 105 15.83 -15.68 -7.83
CA ARG A 105 14.79 -14.66 -7.70
C ARG A 105 13.47 -15.29 -7.29
N PHE A 106 12.82 -14.67 -6.32
CA PHE A 106 11.45 -14.93 -5.92
C PHE A 106 10.50 -14.30 -6.94
N HIS A 107 9.60 -15.12 -7.46
CA HIS A 107 8.58 -14.71 -8.39
C HIS A 107 7.20 -15.17 -7.92
N LEU A 108 6.24 -14.25 -7.96
CA LEU A 108 4.82 -14.56 -7.85
C LEU A 108 4.23 -14.72 -9.26
N PHE A 109 3.25 -15.62 -9.40
CA PHE A 109 2.60 -15.93 -10.68
C PHE A 109 3.58 -16.32 -11.80
N GLY A 110 4.73 -16.88 -11.44
CA GLY A 110 5.80 -17.26 -12.36
C GLY A 110 6.51 -16.09 -13.04
N GLY A 111 6.36 -14.85 -12.54
CA GLY A 111 7.08 -13.68 -13.06
C GLY A 111 6.64 -13.28 -14.47
N ARG A 112 5.35 -13.45 -14.81
CA ARG A 112 4.87 -13.24 -16.18
C ARG A 112 4.60 -11.78 -16.53
N PHE A 113 4.53 -10.88 -15.55
CA PHE A 113 4.20 -9.48 -15.80
C PHE A 113 5.45 -8.65 -16.10
N ARG A 114 5.35 -7.76 -17.08
CA ARG A 114 6.41 -6.79 -17.39
C ARG A 114 6.04 -5.45 -16.75
N THR A 115 7.06 -4.74 -16.26
CA THR A 115 6.85 -3.39 -15.71
C THR A 115 6.33 -2.46 -16.81
N GLY A 116 5.23 -1.76 -16.53
CA GLY A 116 4.56 -0.85 -17.47
C GLY A 116 3.64 -1.52 -18.49
N ASP A 117 3.45 -2.84 -18.40
CA ASP A 117 2.44 -3.57 -19.18
C ASP A 117 1.02 -3.15 -18.72
N PRO A 118 0.02 -3.04 -19.63
CA PRO A 118 -1.38 -2.82 -19.27
C PRO A 118 -1.90 -3.69 -18.11
N ILE A 119 -1.42 -4.92 -17.99
CA ILE A 119 -1.81 -5.85 -16.91
C ILE A 119 -1.47 -5.27 -15.52
N GLU A 120 -0.38 -4.51 -15.39
CA GLU A 120 0.01 -3.87 -14.13
C GLU A 120 -1.08 -2.92 -13.61
N TYR A 121 -1.62 -2.08 -14.50
CA TYR A 121 -2.69 -1.15 -14.16
C TYR A 121 -4.01 -1.87 -13.91
N ALA A 122 -4.28 -2.97 -14.61
CA ALA A 122 -5.45 -3.81 -14.36
C ALA A 122 -5.40 -4.43 -12.96
N ILE A 123 -4.24 -4.93 -12.52
CA ILE A 123 -4.04 -5.44 -11.17
C ILE A 123 -4.24 -4.33 -10.14
N ALA A 124 -3.61 -3.17 -10.33
CA ALA A 124 -3.77 -2.05 -9.42
C ALA A 124 -5.24 -1.60 -9.32
N GLY A 125 -5.93 -1.46 -10.45
CA GLY A 125 -7.35 -1.14 -10.49
C GLY A 125 -8.22 -2.19 -9.81
N ALA A 126 -7.95 -3.48 -10.04
CA ALA A 126 -8.67 -4.58 -9.39
C ALA A 126 -8.51 -4.54 -7.86
N VAL A 127 -7.29 -4.28 -7.36
CA VAL A 127 -7.05 -4.12 -5.92
C VAL A 127 -7.81 -2.92 -5.36
N VAL A 128 -7.77 -1.77 -6.04
CA VAL A 128 -8.50 -0.57 -5.62
C VAL A 128 -10.01 -0.85 -5.54
N ILE A 129 -10.59 -1.46 -6.57
CA ILE A 129 -12.02 -1.80 -6.59
C ILE A 129 -12.36 -2.79 -5.46
N ALA A 130 -11.52 -3.80 -5.24
CA ALA A 130 -11.70 -4.76 -4.15
C ALA A 130 -11.65 -4.07 -2.78
N CYS A 131 -10.72 -3.13 -2.58
CA CYS A 131 -10.61 -2.35 -1.35
C CYS A 131 -11.82 -1.43 -1.14
N ILE A 132 -12.34 -0.79 -2.18
CA ILE A 132 -13.59 0.00 -2.12
C ILE A 132 -14.75 -0.91 -1.69
N GLY A 133 -14.92 -2.06 -2.36
CA GLY A 133 -15.96 -3.02 -2.03
C GLY A 133 -15.85 -3.52 -0.59
N LEU A 134 -14.64 -3.86 -0.14
CA LEU A 134 -14.38 -4.31 1.22
C LEU A 134 -14.72 -3.20 2.24
N SER A 135 -14.30 -1.96 1.99
CA SER A 135 -14.61 -0.82 2.85
C SER A 135 -16.11 -0.58 3.02
N HIS A 136 -16.90 -0.78 1.95
CA HIS A 136 -18.36 -0.71 2.03
C HIS A 136 -18.99 -1.85 2.83
N LEU A 137 -18.44 -3.06 2.73
CA LEU A 137 -18.95 -4.23 3.44
C LEU A 137 -18.62 -4.23 4.93
N THR A 138 -17.44 -3.71 5.30
CA THR A 138 -16.99 -3.72 6.70
C THR A 138 -17.52 -2.55 7.52
N GLY A 139 -18.10 -1.52 6.88
CA GLY A 139 -18.55 -0.29 7.54
C GLY A 139 -17.37 0.45 8.16
N SER A 140 -16.81 1.45 7.48
CA SER A 140 -15.70 2.21 8.07
C SER A 140 -16.20 3.02 9.27
N GLU A 141 -15.96 2.53 10.50
CA GLU A 141 -16.20 3.30 11.73
C GLU A 141 -15.18 4.46 11.91
N GLY A 142 -14.17 4.53 11.04
CA GLY A 142 -13.19 5.61 11.00
C GLY A 142 -13.73 6.86 10.31
N PHE A 143 -13.44 8.03 10.89
CA PHE A 143 -13.73 9.33 10.28
C PHE A 143 -12.99 9.46 8.94
N ALA A 144 -13.74 9.40 7.84
CA ALA A 144 -13.25 9.70 6.50
C ALA A 144 -13.69 11.13 6.15
N PRO A 145 -12.81 12.15 6.25
CA PRO A 145 -13.18 13.55 6.06
C PRO A 145 -13.71 13.89 4.66
N PHE A 146 -13.58 12.96 3.70
CA PHE A 146 -14.05 13.10 2.33
C PHE A 146 -15.18 12.12 1.97
N PHE A 147 -15.50 11.18 2.87
CA PHE A 147 -16.53 10.14 2.66
C PHE A 147 -17.38 10.02 3.92
N TYR A 148 -18.15 11.07 4.18
CA TYR A 148 -19.07 11.11 5.32
C TYR A 148 -20.18 10.05 5.16
N ASP A 149 -20.40 9.26 6.22
CA ASP A 149 -21.57 8.40 6.35
C ASP A 149 -22.81 9.23 6.70
N TRP A 150 -23.34 9.95 5.71
CA TRP A 150 -24.53 10.78 5.88
C TRP A 150 -25.75 9.96 6.34
N GLY A 151 -25.86 8.71 5.89
CA GLY A 151 -26.94 7.80 6.29
C GLY A 151 -26.88 7.48 7.78
N GLY A 152 -25.75 6.98 8.26
CA GLY A 152 -25.57 6.68 9.67
C GLY A 152 -25.54 7.91 10.57
N MET A 153 -25.19 9.10 10.07
CA MET A 153 -25.33 10.35 10.83
C MET A 153 -26.80 10.75 11.03
N TYR A 154 -27.64 10.56 10.01
CA TYR A 154 -29.07 10.81 10.12
C TYR A 154 -29.75 9.80 11.06
N ASP A 155 -29.43 8.52 10.93
CA ASP A 155 -29.99 7.46 11.78
C ASP A 155 -29.62 7.64 13.27
N ARG A 156 -28.45 8.21 13.54
CA ARG A 156 -28.00 8.57 14.90
C ARG A 156 -28.55 9.91 15.39
N GLY A 157 -29.32 10.63 14.58
CA GLY A 157 -29.88 11.95 14.93
C GLY A 157 -28.83 13.05 15.06
N LEU A 158 -27.64 12.87 14.45
CA LEU A 158 -26.57 13.86 14.48
C LEU A 158 -26.78 14.98 13.45
N ILE A 159 -27.53 14.70 12.38
CA ILE A 159 -27.91 15.65 11.34
C ILE A 159 -29.41 15.57 11.07
N ASP A 160 -29.98 16.64 10.52
CA ASP A 160 -31.40 16.65 10.17
C ASP A 160 -31.68 16.03 8.79
N GLY A 161 -32.96 15.82 8.48
CA GLY A 161 -33.37 15.20 7.21
C GLY A 161 -33.12 16.08 5.98
N LEU A 162 -32.92 17.39 6.16
CA LEU A 162 -32.61 18.32 5.08
C LEU A 162 -31.13 18.24 4.71
N GLU A 163 -30.27 18.21 5.71
CA GLU A 163 -28.82 18.02 5.60
C GLU A 163 -28.47 16.64 5.02
N TRP A 164 -29.17 15.57 5.44
CA TRP A 164 -29.03 14.26 4.81
C TRP A 164 -29.41 14.29 3.33
N LYS A 165 -30.59 14.83 2.97
CA LYS A 165 -31.05 14.89 1.57
C LYS A 165 -30.10 15.68 0.68
N ALA A 166 -29.51 16.75 1.20
CA ALA A 166 -28.57 17.58 0.47
C ALA A 166 -27.24 16.87 0.19
N ASN A 167 -26.82 15.95 1.06
CA ASN A 167 -25.48 15.35 0.99
C ASN A 167 -25.46 13.83 0.71
N ARG A 168 -26.60 13.13 0.67
CA ARG A 168 -26.67 11.66 0.49
C ARG A 168 -26.04 11.10 -0.79
N PHE A 169 -25.83 11.94 -1.80
CA PHE A 169 -25.16 11.58 -3.06
C PHE A 169 -23.81 12.27 -3.25
N ARG A 170 -23.35 12.97 -2.21
CA ARG A 170 -22.11 13.73 -2.24
C ARG A 170 -20.97 12.80 -1.89
N LEU A 171 -20.30 12.29 -2.94
CA LEU A 171 -19.18 11.35 -2.86
C LEU A 171 -17.81 12.07 -2.72
N ILE A 172 -17.81 13.40 -2.57
CA ILE A 172 -16.61 14.27 -2.50
C ILE A 172 -16.90 15.49 -1.62
#